data_AF-A0AA42X523-F1
#
_entry.id   AF-A0AA42X523-F1
#
_cell.length_a   1.000
_cell.length_b   1.000
_cell.length_c   1.000
_cell.angle_alpha   90.00
_cell.angle_beta   90.00
_cell.angle_gamma   90.00
#
_symmetry.space_group_name_H-M   'P 1'
#
loop_
_entity.id
_entity.type
_entity.pdbx_description
1 polymer ?
#
loop_
_entity_poly.entity_id
_entity_poly.type
_entity_poly.pdbx_seq_one_letter_code
_entity_poly.pdbx_strand_id
1 'polypeptide(L)'
;MSKSKSGRHQKQAIPQARNGAQLKPVKGPFLWEGMEQFYQELVQLCRLPIQLRPLLGNAEAVARLENQDDVKRIVNCLADDTEVFVEKLKAIHDQHAGKTGEAIDMDDQIAQLSISEQYLAWKDQFDSVILPNVMFVQQQFQSIEATAS
;
A
#
# COMPACT_ATOMS: atom_id res chain seq x y z
N MET A 1 16.09 -79.22 -14.18
CA MET A 1 17.35 -78.48 -13.89
C MET A 1 17.08 -77.00 -14.10
N SER A 2 17.44 -76.23 -13.09
CA SER A 2 17.15 -74.81 -12.87
C SER A 2 17.70 -73.89 -13.94
N LYS A 3 16.98 -72.79 -14.24
CA LYS A 3 17.58 -71.45 -14.33
C LYS A 3 16.64 -70.40 -13.71
N SER A 4 17.27 -69.58 -12.89
CA SER A 4 16.70 -68.67 -11.90
C SER A 4 16.34 -67.29 -12.47
N LYS A 5 15.38 -66.66 -11.77
CA LYS A 5 15.14 -65.23 -11.52
C LYS A 5 16.27 -64.24 -11.88
N SER A 6 15.89 -63.05 -12.37
CA SER A 6 16.21 -61.72 -11.79
C SER A 6 15.72 -60.64 -12.78
N GLY A 7 14.70 -59.83 -12.48
CA GLY A 7 14.86 -58.59 -11.71
C GLY A 7 14.81 -57.37 -12.65
N ARG A 8 13.61 -56.93 -13.05
CA ARG A 8 13.40 -55.64 -13.73
C ARG A 8 13.50 -54.52 -12.69
N HIS A 9 14.63 -53.81 -12.67
CA HIS A 9 14.72 -52.48 -12.06
C HIS A 9 14.79 -51.40 -13.14
N GLN A 10 14.02 -50.35 -12.90
CA GLN A 10 13.93 -49.11 -13.66
C GLN A 10 15.30 -48.49 -13.90
N LYS A 11 15.52 -48.02 -15.12
CA LYS A 11 16.19 -46.74 -15.36
C LYS A 11 15.25 -45.90 -16.20
N GLN A 12 14.39 -45.14 -15.53
CA GLN A 12 13.74 -44.01 -16.18
C GLN A 12 14.86 -43.04 -16.52
N ALA A 13 15.09 -42.84 -17.82
CA ALA A 13 15.93 -41.75 -18.28
C ALA A 13 15.30 -40.44 -17.80
N ILE A 14 16.03 -39.72 -16.95
CA ILE A 14 15.73 -38.34 -16.60
C ILE A 14 15.74 -37.58 -17.93
N PRO A 15 14.63 -36.94 -18.36
CA PRO A 15 14.69 -36.04 -19.49
C PRO A 15 15.64 -34.90 -19.12
N GLN A 16 16.73 -34.79 -19.87
CA GLN A 16 17.64 -33.66 -19.79
C GLN A 16 16.82 -32.37 -19.89
N ALA A 17 16.91 -31.52 -18.88
CA ALA A 17 16.33 -30.19 -18.86
C ALA A 17 16.92 -29.39 -20.04
N ARG A 18 16.16 -29.35 -21.13
CA ARG A 18 16.47 -28.55 -22.30
C ARG A 18 15.98 -27.12 -22.04
N ASN A 19 16.93 -26.22 -22.22
CA ASN A 19 16.78 -24.79 -22.44
C ASN A 19 16.48 -23.98 -21.19
N GLY A 20 17.55 -23.34 -20.70
CA GLY A 20 17.45 -22.05 -20.03
C GLY A 20 16.69 -21.11 -20.95
N ALA A 21 15.40 -20.95 -20.68
CA ALA A 21 14.65 -19.83 -21.19
C ALA A 21 15.26 -18.61 -20.51
N GLN A 22 16.15 -17.90 -21.20
CA GLN A 22 16.32 -16.48 -20.94
C GLN A 22 14.93 -15.88 -21.06
N LEU A 23 14.33 -15.57 -19.92
CA LEU A 23 13.12 -14.77 -19.86
C LEU A 23 13.47 -13.49 -20.62
N LYS A 24 12.82 -13.29 -21.77
CA LYS A 24 12.94 -12.02 -22.48
C LYS A 24 12.51 -10.95 -21.47
N PRO A 25 13.34 -9.91 -21.21
CA PRO A 25 12.95 -8.86 -20.28
C PRO A 25 11.57 -8.35 -20.69
N VAL A 26 10.64 -8.37 -19.74
CA VAL A 26 9.29 -7.87 -19.94
C VAL A 26 9.44 -6.38 -20.23
N LYS A 27 9.34 -6.00 -21.51
CA LYS A 27 9.39 -4.60 -21.92
C LYS A 27 8.07 -3.93 -21.56
N GLY A 28 8.05 -3.33 -20.38
CA GLY A 28 7.16 -2.27 -19.93
C GLY A 28 7.97 -1.39 -18.98
N PRO A 29 7.73 -0.07 -18.90
CA PRO A 29 8.58 0.84 -18.14
C PRO A 29 8.28 0.65 -16.65
N PHE A 30 8.86 -0.39 -16.04
CA PHE A 30 9.02 -0.46 -14.61
C PHE A 30 10.13 0.53 -14.24
N LEU A 31 9.75 1.80 -14.24
CA LEU A 31 10.61 2.92 -13.94
C LEU A 31 10.57 3.21 -12.45
N TRP A 32 11.74 3.30 -11.82
CA TRP A 32 11.86 3.72 -10.43
C TRP A 32 11.21 5.10 -10.20
N GLU A 33 11.23 5.97 -11.20
CA GLU A 33 10.54 7.26 -11.19
C GLU A 33 9.02 7.13 -11.02
N GLY A 34 8.41 6.08 -11.57
CA GLY A 34 6.98 5.83 -11.40
C GLY A 34 6.62 5.50 -9.95
N MET A 35 7.51 4.81 -9.23
CA MET A 35 7.31 4.53 -7.80
C MET A 35 7.59 5.74 -6.93
N GLU A 36 8.53 6.61 -7.33
CA GLU A 36 8.70 7.90 -6.68
C GLU A 36 7.43 8.77 -6.85
N GLN A 37 6.87 8.83 -8.05
CA GLN A 37 5.61 9.54 -8.26
C GLN A 37 4.49 8.95 -7.39
N PHE A 38 4.36 7.62 -7.37
CA PHE A 38 3.32 6.98 -6.58
C PHE A 38 3.50 7.24 -5.07
N TYR A 39 4.72 7.21 -4.56
CA TYR A 39 5.04 7.64 -3.20
C TYR A 39 4.54 9.07 -2.92
N GLN A 40 4.85 10.03 -3.79
CA GLN A 40 4.43 11.42 -3.61
C GLN A 40 2.90 11.57 -3.61
N GLU A 41 2.18 10.77 -4.41
CA GLU A 41 0.71 10.72 -4.40
C GLU A 41 0.18 10.21 -3.05
N LEU A 42 0.76 9.13 -2.51
CA LEU A 42 0.38 8.58 -1.20
C LEU A 42 0.72 9.53 -0.05
N VAL A 43 1.83 10.28 -0.14
CA VAL A 43 2.15 11.37 0.80
C VAL A 43 1.06 12.44 0.84
N GLN A 44 0.39 12.73 -0.29
CA GLN A 44 -0.75 13.66 -0.27
C GLN A 44 -1.93 13.10 0.50
N LEU A 45 -2.18 11.78 0.46
CA LEU A 45 -3.25 11.15 1.22
C LEU A 45 -3.04 11.29 2.73
N CYS A 46 -1.79 11.16 3.20
CA CYS A 46 -1.45 11.38 4.61
C CYS A 46 -1.76 12.80 5.11
N ARG A 47 -2.02 13.77 4.22
CA ARG A 47 -2.40 15.14 4.59
C ARG A 47 -3.89 15.32 4.79
N LEU A 48 -4.73 14.36 4.42
CA LEU A 48 -6.19 14.46 4.55
C LEU A 48 -6.64 14.76 6.00
N PRO A 49 -6.10 14.10 7.04
CA PRO A 49 -6.50 14.39 8.43
C PRO A 49 -6.19 15.84 8.85
N ILE A 50 -5.15 16.46 8.31
CA ILE A 50 -4.80 17.86 8.58
C ILE A 50 -5.92 18.81 8.10
N GLN A 51 -6.66 18.43 7.06
CA GLN A 51 -7.78 19.21 6.53
C GLN A 51 -8.94 19.34 7.52
N LEU A 52 -8.99 18.52 8.59
CA LEU A 52 -9.98 18.64 9.65
C LEU A 52 -9.67 19.81 10.61
N ARG A 53 -8.42 20.29 10.65
CA ARG A 53 -7.98 21.31 11.61
C ARG A 53 -8.80 22.61 11.58
N PRO A 54 -9.15 23.20 10.42
CA PRO A 54 -9.99 24.39 10.37
C PRO A 54 -11.40 24.15 10.96
N LEU A 55 -11.97 22.96 10.75
CA LEU A 55 -13.29 22.58 11.27
C LEU A 55 -13.25 22.46 12.79
N LEU A 56 -12.25 21.75 13.31
CA LEU A 56 -12.04 21.54 14.74
C LEU A 56 -11.65 22.81 15.49
N GLY A 57 -11.08 23.80 14.80
CA GLY A 57 -10.75 25.10 15.35
C GLY A 57 -11.96 26.04 15.53
N ASN A 58 -13.11 25.72 14.94
CA ASN A 58 -14.33 26.51 15.09
C ASN A 58 -15.14 26.03 16.32
N ALA A 59 -14.92 26.68 17.46
CA ALA A 59 -15.58 26.31 18.72
C ALA A 59 -17.12 26.37 18.66
N GLU A 60 -17.68 27.29 17.88
CA GLU A 60 -19.14 27.40 17.70
C GLU A 60 -19.69 26.20 16.93
N ALA A 61 -19.04 25.83 15.82
CA ALA A 61 -19.42 24.64 15.05
C ALA A 61 -19.26 23.36 15.89
N VAL A 62 -18.14 23.22 16.61
CA VAL A 62 -17.89 22.07 17.49
C VAL A 62 -18.99 21.95 18.56
N ALA A 63 -19.38 23.05 19.19
CA ALA A 63 -20.44 23.05 20.21
C ALA A 63 -21.82 22.65 19.68
N ARG A 64 -22.04 22.77 18.36
CA ARG A 64 -23.28 22.38 17.67
C ARG A 64 -23.29 20.93 17.19
N LEU A 65 -22.17 20.20 17.28
CA LEU A 65 -22.13 18.79 16.93
C LEU A 65 -22.97 17.99 17.92
N GLU A 66 -23.82 17.09 17.39
CA GLU A 66 -24.59 16.15 18.21
C GLU A 66 -23.69 15.06 18.82
N ASN A 67 -22.67 14.61 18.08
CA ASN A 67 -21.79 13.50 18.44
C ASN A 67 -20.37 13.96 18.83
N GLN A 68 -20.25 14.99 19.67
CA GLN A 68 -18.95 15.59 20.03
C GLN A 68 -17.93 14.58 20.57
N ASP A 69 -18.36 13.68 21.46
CA ASP A 69 -17.46 12.70 22.08
C ASP A 69 -16.89 11.71 21.06
N ASP A 70 -17.72 11.25 20.11
CA ASP A 70 -17.26 10.37 19.04
C ASP A 70 -16.32 11.08 18.07
N VAL A 71 -16.64 12.32 17.67
CA VAL A 71 -15.74 13.13 16.83
C VAL A 71 -14.41 13.33 17.53
N LYS A 72 -14.40 13.67 18.82
CA LYS A 72 -13.17 13.86 19.59
C LYS A 72 -12.35 12.58 19.68
N ARG A 73 -12.99 11.44 19.95
CA ARG A 73 -12.32 10.13 19.99
C ARG A 73 -11.70 9.79 18.64
N ILE A 74 -12.46 9.92 17.55
CA ILE A 74 -12.00 9.62 16.19
C ILE A 74 -10.84 10.52 15.79
N VAL A 75 -10.91 11.82 16.07
CA VAL A 75 -9.83 12.76 15.74
C VAL A 75 -8.54 12.42 16.47
N ASN A 76 -8.62 12.01 17.75
CA ASN A 76 -7.44 11.58 18.49
C ASN A 76 -6.83 10.30 17.86
N CYS A 77 -7.67 9.31 17.54
CA CYS A 77 -7.19 8.08 16.87
C CYS A 77 -6.60 8.37 15.49
N LEU A 78 -7.21 9.29 14.72
CA LEU A 78 -6.72 9.67 13.40
C LEU A 78 -5.30 10.22 13.45
N ALA A 79 -4.93 10.99 14.48
CA ALA A 79 -3.57 11.51 14.61
C ALA A 79 -2.55 10.37 14.75
N ASP A 80 -2.78 9.49 15.72
CA ASP A 80 -1.90 8.36 16.02
C ASP A 80 -1.83 7.37 14.85
N ASP A 81 -2.98 7.01 14.27
CA ASP A 81 -3.04 6.08 13.14
C ASP A 81 -2.32 6.66 11.91
N THR A 82 -2.51 7.96 11.63
CA THR A 82 -1.85 8.61 10.48
C THR A 82 -0.33 8.63 10.66
N GLU A 83 0.18 8.83 11.87
CA GLU A 83 1.61 8.75 12.15
C GLU A 83 2.17 7.35 11.80
N VAL A 84 1.48 6.29 12.25
CA VAL A 84 1.84 4.91 11.90
C VAL A 84 1.83 4.67 10.39
N PHE A 85 0.84 5.20 9.67
CA PHE A 85 0.78 5.07 8.21
C PHE A 85 1.91 5.84 7.52
N VAL A 86 2.27 7.02 8.01
CA VAL A 86 3.40 7.81 7.48
C VAL A 86 4.73 7.05 7.66
N GLU A 87 4.96 6.47 8.85
CA GLU A 87 6.17 5.67 9.10
C GLU A 87 6.24 4.44 8.18
N LYS A 88 5.12 3.71 8.01
CA LYS A 88 5.05 2.59 7.08
C LYS A 88 5.32 3.01 5.64
N LEU A 89 4.75 4.13 5.20
CA LEU A 89 4.96 4.63 3.84
C LEU A 89 6.43 4.98 3.59
N LYS A 90 7.07 5.62 4.57
CA LYS A 90 8.50 5.92 4.54
C LYS A 90 9.34 4.64 4.50
N ALA A 91 8.99 3.62 5.27
CA ALA A 91 9.70 2.35 5.25
C ALA A 91 9.60 1.62 3.90
N ILE A 92 8.50 1.80 3.15
CA ILE A 92 8.39 1.30 1.76
C ILE A 92 9.28 2.14 0.84
N HIS A 93 9.25 3.47 0.97
CA HIS A 93 10.08 4.38 0.19
C HIS A 93 11.58 4.11 0.35
N ASP A 94 12.05 3.91 1.58
CA ASP A 94 13.44 3.65 1.90
C ASP A 94 14.00 2.39 1.18
N GLN A 95 13.15 1.46 0.74
CA GLN A 95 13.56 0.25 -0.02
C GLN A 95 14.03 0.56 -1.45
N HIS A 96 13.62 1.71 -2.01
CA HIS A 96 14.02 2.12 -3.37
C HIS A 96 14.46 3.58 -3.48
N ALA A 97 14.58 4.28 -2.35
CA ALA A 97 15.03 5.66 -2.30
C ALA A 97 16.34 5.84 -3.08
N GLY A 98 16.32 6.78 -4.03
CA GLY A 98 17.47 7.10 -4.87
C GLY A 98 17.69 6.15 -6.07
N LYS A 99 16.86 5.12 -6.26
CA LYS A 99 16.85 4.35 -7.50
C LYS A 99 16.20 5.17 -8.63
N THR A 100 16.73 5.03 -9.84
CA THR A 100 16.29 5.76 -11.04
C THR A 100 16.42 4.85 -12.27
N GLY A 101 15.63 5.10 -13.32
CA GLY A 101 15.65 4.37 -14.57
C GLY A 101 14.86 3.06 -14.52
N GLU A 102 15.20 2.15 -15.44
CA GLU A 102 14.54 0.85 -15.58
C GLU A 102 15.23 -0.21 -14.72
N ALA A 103 14.47 -1.21 -14.26
CA ALA A 103 15.06 -2.41 -13.67
C ALA A 103 15.89 -3.21 -14.69
N ILE A 104 17.17 -3.41 -14.39
CA ILE A 104 18.16 -3.92 -15.34
C ILE A 104 18.33 -5.44 -15.34
N ASP A 105 17.87 -6.11 -14.29
CA ASP A 105 17.94 -7.56 -14.15
C ASP A 105 16.64 -8.14 -13.54
N MET A 106 16.54 -9.47 -13.51
CA MET A 106 15.35 -10.17 -13.04
C MET A 106 15.09 -9.95 -11.55
N ASP A 107 16.14 -9.84 -10.74
CA ASP A 107 16.01 -9.65 -9.30
C ASP A 107 15.50 -8.23 -8.99
N ASP A 108 15.99 -7.23 -9.73
CA ASP A 108 15.56 -5.84 -9.64
C ASP A 108 14.10 -5.66 -10.11
N GLN A 109 13.69 -6.41 -11.16
CA GLN A 109 12.28 -6.46 -11.59
C GLN A 109 11.36 -7.07 -10.53
N ILE A 110 11.78 -8.16 -9.89
CA ILE A 110 11.02 -8.80 -8.81
C ILE A 110 10.94 -7.86 -7.59
N ALA A 111 12.04 -7.19 -7.23
CA ALA A 111 12.07 -6.22 -6.15
C ALA A 111 11.09 -5.06 -6.43
N GLN A 112 11.10 -4.52 -7.64
CA GLN A 112 10.20 -3.46 -8.04
C GLN A 112 8.72 -3.86 -7.99
N LEU A 113 8.39 -5.07 -8.45
CA LEU A 113 7.04 -5.63 -8.33
C LEU A 113 6.63 -5.71 -6.85
N SER A 114 7.49 -6.29 -6.01
CA SER A 114 7.21 -6.46 -4.59
C SER A 114 7.01 -5.13 -3.86
N ILE A 115 7.82 -4.11 -4.16
CA ILE A 115 7.66 -2.77 -3.60
C ILE A 115 6.36 -2.12 -4.08
N SER A 116 6.01 -2.29 -5.35
CA SER A 116 4.75 -1.80 -5.91
C SER A 116 3.55 -2.41 -5.20
N GLU A 117 3.57 -3.72 -4.94
CA GLU A 117 2.53 -4.42 -4.17
C GLU A 117 2.43 -3.90 -2.73
N GLN A 118 3.55 -3.57 -2.08
CA GLN A 118 3.54 -2.97 -0.74
C GLN A 118 2.87 -1.60 -0.74
N TYR A 119 3.11 -0.75 -1.74
CA TYR A 119 2.42 0.53 -1.85
C TYR A 119 0.90 0.37 -2.07
N LEU A 120 0.50 -0.58 -2.91
CA LEU A 120 -0.92 -0.88 -3.12
C LEU A 120 -1.58 -1.37 -1.82
N ALA A 121 -0.94 -2.30 -1.12
CA ALA A 121 -1.44 -2.80 0.17
C ALA A 121 -1.52 -1.69 1.24
N TRP A 122 -0.54 -0.78 1.26
CA TRP A 122 -0.58 0.40 2.11
C TRP A 122 -1.79 1.27 1.79
N LYS A 123 -2.04 1.53 0.50
CA LYS A 123 -3.16 2.35 0.05
C LYS A 123 -4.50 1.74 0.44
N ASP A 124 -4.68 0.45 0.22
CA ASP A 124 -5.90 -0.27 0.58
C ASP A 124 -6.18 -0.22 2.10
N GLN A 125 -5.13 -0.34 2.91
CA GLN A 125 -5.24 -0.17 4.36
C GLN A 125 -5.59 1.26 4.75
N PHE A 126 -4.98 2.26 4.11
CA PHE A 126 -5.27 3.66 4.38
C PHE A 126 -6.74 4.01 4.02
N ASP A 127 -7.20 3.57 2.85
CA ASP A 127 -8.56 3.78 2.36
C ASP A 127 -9.62 3.08 3.22
N SER A 128 -9.26 1.98 3.90
CA SER A 128 -10.18 1.24 4.79
C SER A 128 -10.18 1.73 6.23
N VAL A 129 -9.11 2.37 6.71
CA VAL A 129 -8.96 2.77 8.13
C VAL A 129 -9.04 4.28 8.30
N ILE A 130 -8.25 5.05 7.56
CA ILE A 130 -8.13 6.51 7.76
C ILE A 130 -9.26 7.24 7.04
N LEU A 131 -9.46 6.93 5.75
CA LEU A 131 -10.38 7.68 4.89
C LEU A 131 -11.83 7.70 5.43
N PRO A 132 -12.41 6.58 5.91
CA PRO A 132 -13.79 6.59 6.42
C PRO A 132 -13.94 7.47 7.67
N ASN A 133 -12.93 7.49 8.52
CA ASN A 133 -12.91 8.32 9.73
C ASN A 133 -12.80 9.82 9.41
N VAL A 134 -11.97 10.18 8.42
CA VAL A 134 -11.90 11.56 7.93
C VAL A 134 -13.25 12.00 7.34
N MET A 135 -13.86 11.15 6.50
CA MET A 135 -15.17 11.44 5.89
C MET A 135 -16.27 11.56 6.94
N PHE A 136 -16.29 10.69 7.95
CA PHE A 136 -17.24 10.76 9.05
C PHE A 136 -17.18 12.12 9.74
N VAL A 137 -15.99 12.57 10.13
CA VAL A 137 -15.82 13.87 10.80
C VAL A 137 -16.31 15.01 9.89
N GLN A 138 -15.91 15.02 8.62
CA GLN A 138 -16.36 16.03 7.66
C GLN A 138 -17.89 16.08 7.52
N GLN A 139 -18.55 14.92 7.44
CA GLN A 139 -20.01 14.84 7.36
C GLN A 139 -20.70 15.44 8.59
N GLN A 140 -20.18 15.21 9.79
CA GLN A 140 -20.75 15.82 11.00
C GLN A 140 -20.75 17.35 10.94
N PHE A 141 -19.68 17.96 10.41
CA PHE A 141 -19.60 19.40 10.23
C PHE A 141 -20.51 19.93 9.10
N GLN A 142 -20.64 19.19 7.99
CA GLN A 142 -21.57 19.57 6.90
C GLN A 142 -23.03 19.56 7.36
N SER A 143 -23.42 18.63 8.22
CA SER A 143 -24.79 18.60 8.78
C SER A 143 -25.13 19.83 9.64
N ILE A 144 -24.12 20.47 10.26
CA ILE A 144 -24.32 21.72 11.02
C ILE A 144 -24.59 22.89 10.07
N GLU A 145 -23.86 22.99 8.96
CA GLU A 145 -24.05 24.06 7.97
C GLU A 145 -25.44 23.97 7.30
N ALA A 146 -25.88 22.74 7.01
CA ALA A 146 -27.19 22.51 6.40
C ALA A 146 -28.37 22.87 7.31
N THR A 147 -28.21 22.79 8.63
CA THR A 147 -29.25 23.18 9.61
C THR A 147 -29.21 24.66 9.99
N ALA A 148 -28.14 25.38 9.61
CA ALA A 148 -28.00 26.82 9.85
C ALA A 148 -28.60 27.69 8.73
N SER A 149 -28.93 27.09 7.58
CA SER A 149 -29.50 27.74 6.39
C SER A 149 -31.02 27.61 6.36
#